data_AF-A0A6P1AE81-F1
#
_entry.id   AF-A0A6P1AE81-F1
#
_cell.length_a   1.000
_cell.length_b   1.000
_cell.length_c   1.000
_cell.angle_alpha   90.00
_cell.angle_beta   90.00
_cell.angle_gamma   90.00
#
_symmetry.space_group_name_H-M   'P 1'
#
loop_
_entity.id
_entity.type
_entity.pdbx_description
1 polymer ?
#
loop_
_entity_poly.entity_id
_entity_poly.type
_entity_poly.pdbx_seq_one_letter_code
_entity_poly.pdbx_strand_id
1 'polypeptide(L)'
;MGFWGAFSSTFVTIFLAEMGDKTQLATLLMTAESHSPWIVFAGAATALIATSLLGVMLGCWLAKRLPAGIQDKVVGMLLLSVSAWLLWDVIQG
;
A
#
# COMPACT_ATOMS: atom_id res chain seq x y z
N MET A 1 -5.05 21.21 -16.90
CA MET A 1 -4.03 21.29 -15.81
C MET A 1 -2.67 21.14 -16.45
N GLY A 2 -1.72 22.05 -16.18
CA GLY A 2 -0.35 21.88 -16.66
C GLY A 2 0.33 20.68 -15.99
N PHE A 3 1.32 20.07 -16.65
CA PHE A 3 2.08 18.91 -16.14
C PHE A 3 2.55 19.12 -14.69
N TRP A 4 3.08 20.30 -14.38
CA TRP A 4 3.51 20.68 -13.03
C TRP A 4 2.38 20.72 -11.99
N GLY A 5 1.18 21.14 -12.41
CA GLY A 5 0.00 21.14 -11.54
C GLY A 5 -0.51 19.73 -11.26
N ALA A 6 -0.52 18.85 -12.27
CA ALA A 6 -0.87 17.45 -12.10
C ALA A 6 0.15 16.72 -11.21
N PHE A 7 1.45 16.91 -11.45
CA PHE A 7 2.52 16.34 -10.64
C PHE A 7 2.41 16.75 -9.17
N SER A 8 2.29 18.05 -8.90
CA SER A 8 2.19 18.56 -7.53
C SER A 8 0.93 18.07 -6.83
N SER A 9 -0.23 18.10 -7.50
CA SER A 9 -1.49 17.61 -6.92
C SER A 9 -1.41 16.12 -6.60
N THR A 10 -0.96 15.30 -7.53
CA THR A 10 -0.87 13.85 -7.31
C THR A 10 0.18 13.51 -6.25
N PHE A 11 1.34 14.19 -6.24
CA PHE A 11 2.36 14.02 -5.22
C PHE A 11 1.80 14.36 -3.83
N VAL A 12 1.21 15.54 -3.66
CA VAL A 12 0.67 15.98 -2.36
C VAL A 12 -0.45 15.07 -1.88
N THR A 13 -1.38 14.68 -2.76
CA THR A 13 -2.48 13.77 -2.39
C THR A 13 -1.97 12.40 -1.95
N ILE A 14 -1.07 11.78 -2.72
CA ILE A 14 -0.53 10.47 -2.38
C ILE A 14 0.38 10.56 -1.15
N PHE A 15 1.21 11.60 -1.07
CA PHE A 15 2.08 11.83 0.08
C PHE A 15 1.27 11.97 1.37
N LEU A 16 0.21 12.79 1.39
CA LEU A 16 -0.65 12.89 2.57
C LEU A 16 -1.39 11.59 2.89
N ALA A 17 -1.82 10.84 1.86
CA ALA A 17 -2.49 9.56 2.06
C ALA A 17 -1.56 8.49 2.64
N GLU A 18 -0.27 8.52 2.30
CA GLU A 18 0.73 7.53 2.69
C GLU A 18 1.58 7.98 3.91
N MET A 19 1.54 9.26 4.29
CA MET A 19 2.30 9.79 5.43
C MET A 19 1.74 9.28 6.75
N GLY A 20 2.57 8.56 7.50
CA GLY A 20 2.17 7.97 8.77
C GLY A 20 1.57 6.57 8.65
N ASP A 21 1.74 5.90 7.50
CA ASP A 21 1.36 4.49 7.41
C ASP A 21 2.09 3.65 8.48
N LYS A 22 1.43 2.60 8.94
CA LYS A 22 1.91 1.71 10.01
C LYS A 22 3.29 1.14 9.67
N THR A 23 3.60 0.95 8.40
CA THR A 23 4.92 0.50 7.95
C THR A 23 6.03 1.54 8.19
N GLN A 24 5.74 2.84 8.05
CA GLN A 24 6.69 3.92 8.35
C GLN A 24 6.99 4.00 9.84
N LEU A 25 5.96 3.92 10.69
CA LEU A 25 6.13 3.90 12.15
C LEU A 25 6.90 2.66 12.61
N ALA A 26 6.60 1.48 12.07
CA ALA A 26 7.34 0.25 12.39
C ALA A 26 8.82 0.35 12.00
N THR A 27 9.12 0.91 10.82
CA THR A 27 10.51 1.10 10.35
C THR A 27 11.26 2.11 11.22
N LEU A 28 10.61 3.20 11.62
CA LEU A 28 11.17 4.20 12.54
C LEU A 28 11.47 3.61 13.93
N LEU A 29 10.55 2.82 14.48
CA LEU A 29 10.74 2.15 15.77
C LEU A 29 11.89 1.13 15.71
N MET A 30 11.94 0.29 14.68
CA MET A 30 13.04 -0.65 14.48
C MET A 30 14.39 0.05 14.29
N THR A 31 14.39 1.20 13.60
CA THR A 31 15.59 2.03 13.42
C THR A 31 16.06 2.63 14.75
N ALA A 32 15.12 3.09 15.58
CA ALA A 32 15.41 3.63 16.89
C ALA A 32 15.97 2.57 17.85
N GLU A 33 15.51 1.31 17.75
CA GLU A 33 15.96 0.21 18.61
C GLU A 33 17.28 -0.43 18.16
N SER A 34 17.50 -0.56 16.84
CA SER A 34 18.62 -1.33 16.29
C SER A 34 19.97 -0.59 16.29
N HIS A 35 19.99 0.71 16.59
CA HIS A 35 21.17 1.59 16.56
C HIS A 35 21.93 1.61 15.21
N SER A 36 21.41 0.93 14.19
CA SER A 36 22.02 0.68 12.87
C SER A 36 21.00 0.94 11.74
N PRO A 37 20.74 2.22 11.39
CA PRO A 37 19.67 2.61 10.47
C PRO A 37 19.78 1.97 9.08
N TRP A 38 21.00 1.72 8.61
CA TRP A 38 21.25 1.11 7.30
C TRP A 38 20.80 -0.34 7.20
N ILE A 39 20.90 -1.11 8.30
CA ILE A 39 20.50 -2.52 8.32
C ILE A 39 18.97 -2.63 8.33
N VAL A 40 18.31 -1.78 9.11
CA VAL A 40 16.84 -1.71 9.14
C VAL A 40 16.29 -1.27 7.78
N PHE A 41 16.92 -0.28 7.14
CA PHE A 41 16.56 0.13 5.79
C PHE A 41 16.70 -1.02 4.78
N ALA A 42 17.85 -1.71 4.77
CA ALA A 42 18.07 -2.85 3.87
C ALA A 42 17.09 -4.00 4.13
N GLY A 43 16.79 -4.30 5.40
CA GLY A 43 15.82 -5.31 5.80
C GLY A 43 14.40 -4.95 5.33
N ALA A 44 13.94 -3.73 5.61
CA ALA A 44 12.62 -3.24 5.20
C ALA A 44 12.49 -3.18 3.66
N ALA A 45 13.53 -2.70 2.96
CA ALA A 45 13.57 -2.67 1.50
C ALA A 45 13.49 -4.08 0.91
N THR A 46 14.25 -5.03 1.46
CA THR A 46 14.23 -6.43 1.00
C THR A 46 12.87 -7.07 1.27
N ALA A 47 12.28 -6.82 2.45
CA ALA A 47 10.95 -7.32 2.80
C ALA A 47 9.86 -6.75 1.88
N LEU A 48 9.94 -5.46 1.54
CA LEU A 48 9.03 -4.82 0.60
C LEU A 48 9.14 -5.46 -0.79
N ILE A 49 10.35 -5.58 -1.33
CA ILE A 49 10.60 -6.20 -2.63
C ILE A 49 10.08 -7.64 -2.66
N ALA A 50 10.38 -8.43 -1.62
CA ALA A 50 9.95 -9.82 -1.53
C ALA A 50 8.42 -9.94 -1.48
N THR A 51 7.77 -9.12 -0.65
CA THR A 51 6.31 -9.14 -0.51
C THR A 51 5.62 -8.67 -1.79
N SER A 52 6.13 -7.61 -2.43
CA SER A 52 5.62 -7.14 -3.71
C SER A 52 5.79 -8.20 -4.81
N LEU A 53 6.94 -8.87 -4.87
CA LEU A 53 7.18 -9.93 -5.85
C LEU A 53 6.20 -11.09 -5.65
N LEU A 54 6.02 -11.56 -4.41
CA LEU A 54 5.04 -12.59 -4.08
C LEU A 54 3.61 -12.16 -4.44
N GLY A 55 3.25 -10.91 -4.14
CA GLY A 55 1.95 -10.34 -4.49
C GLY A 55 1.71 -10.29 -6.00
N VAL A 56 2.69 -9.88 -6.79
CA VAL A 56 2.60 -9.86 -8.26
C VAL A 56 2.54 -11.27 -8.82
N MET A 57 3.34 -12.22 -8.31
CA MET A 57 3.29 -13.61 -8.75
C MET A 57 1.92 -14.24 -8.50
N LEU A 58 1.37 -14.06 -7.29
CA LEU A 58 0.02 -14.51 -6.93
C LEU A 58 -1.05 -13.80 -7.76
N GLY A 59 -0.94 -12.49 -7.95
CA GLY A 59 -1.84 -11.69 -8.76
C GLY A 59 -1.87 -12.15 -10.22
N CYS A 60 -0.70 -12.38 -10.84
CA CYS A 60 -0.60 -12.93 -12.19
C CYS A 60 -1.17 -14.34 -12.29
N TRP A 61 -0.92 -15.19 -11.30
CA TRP A 61 -1.48 -16.55 -11.28
C TRP A 61 -3.01 -16.51 -11.18
N LEU A 62 -3.55 -15.64 -10.33
CA LEU A 62 -4.98 -15.46 -10.15
C LEU A 62 -5.64 -14.84 -11.40
N ALA A 63 -5.00 -13.85 -12.01
CA ALA A 63 -5.46 -13.22 -13.26
C ALA A 63 -5.52 -14.21 -14.43
N LYS A 64 -4.64 -15.22 -14.48
CA LYS A 64 -4.70 -16.29 -15.49
C LYS A 64 -5.87 -17.26 -15.30
N ARG A 65 -6.40 -17.39 -14.07
CA ARG A 65 -7.51 -18.29 -13.75
C ARG A 65 -8.88 -17.61 -13.75
N LEU A 66 -8.91 -16.28 -13.64
CA LEU A 66 -10.15 -15.51 -13.60
C LEU A 66 -10.52 -14.97 -14.99
N PRO A 67 -11.77 -15.13 -15.44
CA PRO A 67 -12.28 -14.44 -16.62
C PRO A 67 -12.22 -12.91 -16.42
N ALA A 68 -11.74 -12.18 -17.42
CA ALA A 68 -11.50 -10.73 -17.34
C ALA A 68 -12.71 -9.92 -16.80
N GLY A 69 -13.95 -10.33 -17.13
CA GLY A 69 -15.16 -9.64 -16.66
C GLY A 69 -15.49 -9.79 -15.17
N ILE A 70 -14.88 -10.76 -14.46
CA ILE A 70 -15.11 -11.00 -13.02
C ILE A 70 -14.04 -10.28 -12.19
N GLN A 71 -12.82 -10.11 -12.72
CA GLN A 71 -11.71 -9.50 -12.00
C GLN A 71 -12.02 -8.05 -11.56
N ASP A 72 -12.52 -7.22 -12.47
CA ASP A 72 -12.85 -5.82 -12.15
C ASP A 72 -13.97 -5.71 -11.10
N LYS A 73 -14.98 -6.57 -11.20
CA LYS A 73 -16.08 -6.62 -10.23
C LYS A 73 -15.60 -7.05 -8.84
N VAL A 74 -14.74 -8.06 -8.78
CA VAL A 74 -14.19 -8.56 -7.52
C VAL A 74 -13.32 -7.51 -6.85
N VAL A 75 -12.42 -6.85 -7.59
CA VAL A 75 -11.57 -5.78 -7.06
C VAL A 75 -12.40 -4.63 -6.56
N GLY A 76 -13.38 -4.16 -7.35
CA GLY A 76 -14.27 -3.08 -6.93
C GLY A 76 -15.08 -3.42 -5.69
N MET A 77 -15.62 -4.65 -5.61
CA MET A 77 -16.40 -5.10 -4.46
C MET A 77 -15.54 -5.20 -3.20
N LEU A 78 -14.32 -5.73 -3.30
CA LEU A 78 -13.38 -5.78 -2.18
C LEU A 78 -13.01 -4.36 -1.69
N LEU A 79 -12.74 -3.43 -2.61
CA LEU A 79 -12.42 -2.04 -2.27
C LEU A 79 -13.59 -1.36 -1.55
N LEU A 80 -14.82 -1.57 -2.02
CA LEU A 80 -16.03 -1.04 -1.37
C LEU A 80 -16.23 -1.65 0.02
N SER A 81 -16.03 -2.96 0.18
CA SER A 81 -16.14 -3.62 1.48
C SER A 81 -15.13 -3.07 2.49
N VAL A 82 -13.86 -2.92 2.10
CA VAL A 82 -12.82 -2.35 2.97
C VAL A 82 -13.13 -0.91 3.33
N SER A 83 -13.55 -0.10 2.35
CA SER A 83 -13.93 1.30 2.56
C SER A 83 -15.10 1.45 3.53
N ALA A 84 -16.15 0.64 3.37
CA ALA A 84 -17.30 0.64 4.27
C ALA A 84 -16.93 0.21 5.70
N TRP A 85 -16.04 -0.78 5.84
CA TRP A 85 -15.57 -1.24 7.14
C TRP A 85 -14.74 -0.15 7.85
N LEU A 86 -13.82 0.50 7.13
CA LEU A 86 -13.03 1.61 7.66
C LEU A 86 -13.91 2.80 8.09
N LEU A 87 -14.93 3.13 7.30
CA LEU A 87 -15.91 4.16 7.68
C LEU A 87 -16.69 3.79 8.93
N TRP A 88 -17.08 2.52 9.08
CA TRP A 88 -17.78 2.05 10.26
C TRP A 88 -16.90 2.14 11.52
N ASP A 89 -15.64 1.74 11.43
CA ASP A 89 -14.67 1.86 12.52
C ASP A 89 -14.44 3.32 12.92
N VAL A 90 -14.39 4.25 11.96
CA VAL A 90 -14.25 5.69 12.23
C VAL A 90 -15.51 6.28 12.89
N ILE A 91 -16.70 5.76 12.59
CA ILE A 91 -17.96 6.24 13.19
C ILE A 91 -18.15 5.68 14.61
N GLN A 92 -17.62 4.48 14.89
CA GLN A 92 -17.73 3.83 16.20
C GLN A 92 -16.61 4.17 17.19
N GLY A 93 -15.45 4.65 16.70
CA GLY A 93 -14.35 5.16 17.51
C GLY A 93 -14.52 6.64 17.86
#